data_AF-A0A2D3TGW5-F1
#
_entry.id   AF-A0A2D3TGW5-F1
#
_cell.length_a   1.000
_cell.length_b   1.000
_cell.length_c   1.000
_cell.angle_alpha   90.00
_cell.angle_beta   90.00
_cell.angle_gamma   90.00
#
_symmetry.space_group_name_H-M   'P 1'
#
loop_
_entity.id
_entity.type
_entity.pdbx_description
1 polymer ?
#
loop_
_entity_poly.entity_id
_entity_poly.type
_entity_poly.pdbx_seq_one_letter_code
_entity_poly.pdbx_strand_id
1 'polypeptide(L)'
;MPHHISPNPKSSQYIEDSKNFFHKETKTKPNQITSFNKKNKGHFENKYKSHKWTFIKNYREKELPVFANEVTAYQYKIIAQKQGFYGELPQLIKRKNVENNETLDLTKGKEGDELLNIFFEKTPNGKSTKRIMDDFGLRATAVRRGTDSYLKRFLQEPFLVADFYIDVESVNSKLTTK
;
A
#
# COMPACT_ATOMS: atom_id res chain seq x y z
N MET A 1 22.91 -8.65 -5.48
CA MET A 1 21.60 -9.22 -5.09
C MET A 1 20.89 -8.21 -4.21
N PRO A 2 19.62 -7.84 -4.47
CA PRO A 2 18.91 -6.91 -3.60
C PRO A 2 18.70 -7.58 -2.24
N HIS A 3 18.94 -6.83 -1.17
CA HIS A 3 18.80 -7.28 0.21
C HIS A 3 17.46 -8.01 0.39
N HIS A 4 17.53 -9.27 0.83
CA HIS A 4 16.36 -10.04 1.19
C HIS A 4 15.59 -9.28 2.27
N ILE A 5 14.39 -8.82 1.90
CA ILE A 5 13.32 -8.48 2.83
C ILE A 5 13.04 -9.78 3.58
N SER A 6 13.62 -9.96 4.76
CA SER A 6 13.20 -11.04 5.65
C SER A 6 12.05 -10.46 6.45
N PRO A 7 10.80 -10.79 6.12
CA PRO A 7 9.69 -10.34 6.93
C PRO A 7 9.84 -10.96 8.33
N ASN A 8 9.33 -10.28 9.35
CA ASN A 8 9.35 -10.82 10.71
C ASN A 8 8.76 -12.25 10.68
N PRO A 9 9.50 -13.28 11.11
CA PRO A 9 9.05 -14.67 11.01
C PRO A 9 7.71 -14.92 11.69
N LYS A 10 7.47 -14.28 12.84
CA LYS A 10 6.20 -14.41 13.58
C LYS A 10 5.04 -13.80 12.81
N SER A 11 5.24 -12.62 12.22
CA SER A 11 4.21 -11.96 11.40
C SER A 11 3.91 -12.73 10.13
N SER A 12 4.95 -13.27 9.48
CA SER A 12 4.80 -14.10 8.27
C SER A 12 3.99 -15.34 8.56
N GLN A 13 4.32 -16.07 9.63
CA GLN A 13 3.58 -17.24 10.05
C GLN A 13 2.12 -16.92 10.41
N TYR A 14 1.88 -15.78 11.09
CA TYR A 14 0.52 -15.34 11.41
C TYR A 14 -0.29 -15.02 10.15
N ILE A 15 0.32 -14.37 9.15
CA ILE A 15 -0.33 -14.02 7.88
C ILE A 15 -0.59 -15.28 7.05
N GLU A 16 0.36 -16.20 6.96
CA GLU A 16 0.25 -17.44 6.18
C GLU A 16 -0.74 -18.45 6.76
N ASP A 17 -0.97 -18.43 8.08
CA ASP A 17 -1.90 -19.33 8.74
C ASP A 17 -3.34 -19.06 8.30
N SER A 18 -3.92 -20.02 7.59
CA SER A 18 -5.31 -20.01 7.14
C SER A 18 -6.34 -19.89 8.26
N LYS A 19 -5.99 -20.12 9.53
CA LYS A 19 -6.85 -19.85 10.69
C LYS A 19 -6.95 -18.36 11.01
N ASN A 20 -5.96 -17.55 10.63
CA ASN A 20 -5.90 -16.13 10.92
C ASN A 20 -6.29 -15.29 9.70
N PHE A 21 -5.84 -15.66 8.51
CA PHE A 21 -6.14 -14.93 7.28
C PHE A 21 -6.80 -15.80 6.21
N PHE A 22 -7.61 -15.14 5.39
CA PHE A 22 -8.09 -15.65 4.12
C PHE A 22 -7.53 -14.78 3.00
N HIS A 23 -6.80 -15.38 2.07
CA HIS A 23 -6.23 -14.72 0.90
C HIS A 23 -6.99 -15.12 -0.35
N LYS A 24 -7.35 -14.14 -1.19
CA LYS A 24 -8.06 -14.38 -2.43
C LYS A 24 -7.55 -13.47 -3.54
N GLU A 25 -7.09 -14.08 -4.62
CA GLU A 25 -6.87 -13.36 -5.87
C GLU A 25 -8.20 -13.11 -6.58
N THR A 26 -8.35 -11.93 -7.18
CA THR A 26 -9.56 -11.59 -7.92
C THR A 26 -9.50 -12.21 -9.31
N LYS A 27 -10.36 -13.19 -9.60
CA LYS A 27 -10.40 -13.86 -10.93
C LYS A 27 -10.56 -12.90 -12.10
N THR A 28 -11.30 -11.80 -11.91
CA THR A 28 -11.60 -10.80 -12.95
C THR A 28 -10.62 -9.63 -13.00
N LYS A 29 -9.68 -9.53 -12.05
CA LYS A 29 -8.70 -8.43 -11.98
C LYS A 29 -7.31 -9.02 -11.75
N PRO A 30 -6.52 -9.22 -12.83
CA PRO A 30 -5.20 -9.82 -12.69
C PRO A 30 -4.32 -8.99 -11.75
N ASN A 31 -3.48 -9.70 -11.00
CA ASN A 31 -2.52 -9.19 -10.04
C ASN A 31 -3.13 -8.45 -8.84
N GLN A 32 -4.45 -8.58 -8.63
CA GLN A 32 -5.13 -8.07 -7.46
C GLN A 32 -5.35 -9.20 -6.46
N ILE A 33 -4.94 -8.95 -5.22
CA ILE A 33 -5.10 -9.87 -4.09
C ILE A 33 -5.77 -9.14 -2.94
N THR A 34 -6.63 -9.88 -2.25
CA THR A 34 -7.26 -9.45 -1.02
C THR A 34 -6.85 -10.38 0.11
N SER A 35 -6.57 -9.81 1.28
CA SER A 35 -6.30 -10.55 2.51
C SER A 35 -7.23 -10.04 3.60
N PHE A 36 -8.04 -10.95 4.12
CA PHE A 36 -9.01 -10.68 5.17
C PHE A 36 -8.56 -11.40 6.44
N ASN A 37 -8.49 -10.68 7.56
CA ASN A 37 -8.36 -11.34 8.84
C ASN A 37 -9.70 -12.02 9.18
N LYS A 38 -9.64 -13.26 9.68
CA LYS A 38 -10.83 -14.05 10.02
C LYS A 38 -11.42 -13.71 11.39
N LYS A 39 -10.66 -13.02 12.24
CA LYS A 39 -11.02 -12.72 13.63
C LYS A 39 -11.54 -11.29 13.82
N ASN A 40 -11.23 -10.38 12.90
CA ASN A 40 -11.66 -8.98 12.96
C ASN A 40 -11.81 -8.36 11.56
N LYS A 41 -11.99 -7.04 11.48
CA LYS A 41 -12.25 -6.31 10.23
C LYS A 41 -10.99 -5.95 9.44
N GLY A 42 -9.83 -6.53 9.77
CA GLY A 42 -8.59 -6.37 9.01
C GLY A 42 -8.76 -6.73 7.55
N HIS A 43 -8.58 -5.77 6.65
CA HIS A 43 -8.87 -5.92 5.23
C HIS A 43 -7.85 -5.17 4.38
N PHE A 44 -7.11 -5.96 3.59
CA PHE A 44 -6.03 -5.49 2.72
C PHE A 44 -6.32 -5.90 1.27
N GLU A 45 -6.70 -4.95 0.43
CA GLU A 45 -6.96 -5.13 -1.01
C GLU A 45 -5.94 -4.31 -1.80
N ASN A 46 -5.04 -5.00 -2.50
CA ASN A 46 -3.95 -4.36 -3.24
C ASN A 46 -3.77 -5.00 -4.62
N LYS A 47 -3.20 -4.24 -5.55
CA LYS A 47 -2.85 -4.69 -6.90
C LYS A 47 -1.37 -4.40 -7.18
N TYR A 48 -0.67 -5.38 -7.73
CA TYR A 48 0.77 -5.30 -7.97
C TYR A 48 1.08 -5.45 -9.46
N LYS A 49 1.94 -4.57 -9.98
CA LYS A 49 2.61 -4.71 -11.27
C LYS A 49 4.07 -4.31 -11.05
N SER A 50 4.97 -4.76 -11.91
CA SER A 50 6.40 -4.43 -11.84
C SER A 50 6.65 -2.93 -11.60
N HIS A 51 6.02 -2.07 -12.39
CA HIS A 51 6.21 -0.61 -12.34
C HIS A 51 5.22 0.15 -11.44
N LYS A 52 4.15 -0.50 -10.98
CA LYS A 52 3.06 0.19 -10.29
C LYS A 52 2.37 -0.67 -9.25
N TRP A 53 2.34 -0.19 -8.01
CA TRP A 53 1.51 -0.75 -6.95
C TRP A 53 0.29 0.12 -6.71
N THR A 54 -0.86 -0.49 -6.48
CA THR A 54 -2.11 0.21 -6.17
C THR A 54 -2.70 -0.35 -4.89
N PHE A 55 -2.72 0.48 -3.86
CA PHE A 55 -3.29 0.18 -2.57
C PHE A 55 -4.73 0.67 -2.55
N ILE A 56 -5.69 -0.27 -2.56
CA ILE A 56 -7.11 0.01 -2.68
C ILE A 56 -7.76 0.10 -1.30
N LYS A 57 -7.43 -0.83 -0.41
CA LYS A 57 -7.86 -0.83 0.99
C LYS A 57 -6.76 -1.39 1.86
N ASN A 58 -6.40 -0.71 2.95
CA ASN A 58 -5.48 -1.26 3.95
C ASN A 58 -6.00 -0.94 5.36
N TYR A 59 -7.22 -1.40 5.66
CA TYR A 59 -7.82 -1.19 6.97
C TYR A 59 -7.20 -2.18 7.96
N ARG A 60 -6.60 -1.64 9.01
CA ARG A 60 -5.99 -2.40 10.10
C ARG A 60 -6.72 -2.05 11.40
N GLU A 61 -7.23 -3.06 12.07
CA GLU A 61 -7.70 -2.96 13.46
C GLU A 61 -6.52 -2.91 14.44
N LYS A 62 -6.65 -2.17 15.54
CA LYS A 62 -5.56 -1.90 16.47
C LYS A 62 -4.99 -3.20 17.07
N GLU A 63 -5.85 -4.17 17.31
CA GLU A 63 -5.61 -5.47 17.94
C GLU A 63 -4.94 -6.47 17.00
N LEU A 64 -4.77 -6.15 15.71
CA LEU A 64 -4.05 -7.02 14.81
C LEU A 64 -2.56 -7.07 15.18
N PRO A 65 -1.98 -8.29 15.35
CA PRO A 65 -0.57 -8.44 15.70
C PRO A 65 0.37 -8.16 14.52
N VAL A 66 -0.18 -7.78 13.37
CA VAL A 66 0.57 -7.48 12.14
C VAL A 66 0.22 -6.09 11.63
N PHE A 67 1.17 -5.47 10.93
CA PHE A 67 1.02 -4.18 10.27
C PHE A 67 0.71 -4.32 8.78
N ALA A 68 0.19 -3.24 8.19
CA ALA A 68 -0.17 -3.21 6.77
C ALA A 68 1.04 -3.46 5.84
N ASN A 69 2.25 -3.05 6.25
CA ASN A 69 3.47 -3.29 5.50
C ASN A 69 3.84 -4.78 5.42
N GLU A 70 3.64 -5.53 6.51
CA GLU A 70 3.91 -6.97 6.53
C GLU A 70 2.92 -7.74 5.63
N VAL A 71 1.64 -7.36 5.65
CA VAL A 71 0.64 -7.93 4.72
C VAL A 71 0.96 -7.56 3.27
N THR A 72 1.42 -6.33 3.02
CA THR A 72 1.84 -5.87 1.68
C THR A 72 3.03 -6.67 1.16
N ALA A 73 4.03 -6.94 2.02
CA ALA A 73 5.18 -7.76 1.67
C ALA A 73 4.79 -9.19 1.28
N TYR A 74 3.91 -9.81 2.06
CA TYR A 74 3.34 -11.11 1.74
C TYR A 74 2.59 -11.10 0.39
N GLN A 75 1.68 -10.15 0.21
CA GLN A 75 0.87 -10.04 -1.02
C GLN A 75 1.72 -9.80 -2.27
N TYR A 76 2.73 -8.92 -2.18
CA TYR A 76 3.68 -8.68 -3.26
C TYR A 76 4.44 -9.95 -3.61
N LYS A 77 4.97 -10.67 -2.61
CA LYS A 77 5.69 -11.94 -2.84
C LYS A 77 4.84 -12.93 -3.65
N ILE A 78 3.62 -13.20 -3.20
CA ILE A 78 2.73 -14.17 -3.86
C ILE A 78 2.41 -13.74 -5.30
N ILE A 79 2.03 -12.48 -5.51
CA ILE A 79 1.63 -12.00 -6.83
C ILE A 79 2.83 -11.90 -7.77
N ALA A 80 3.93 -11.32 -7.33
CA ALA A 80 5.11 -11.11 -8.17
C ALA A 80 5.79 -12.43 -8.54
N GLN A 81 5.83 -13.42 -7.65
CA GLN A 81 6.34 -14.76 -7.97
C GLN A 81 5.47 -15.44 -9.03
N LYS A 82 4.15 -15.43 -8.83
CA LYS A 82 3.20 -16.03 -9.77
C LYS A 82 3.23 -15.39 -11.16
N GLN A 83 3.51 -14.08 -11.22
CA GLN A 83 3.49 -13.29 -12.45
C GLN A 83 4.89 -13.05 -13.04
N GLY A 84 5.95 -13.63 -12.45
CA GLY A 84 7.31 -13.59 -13.00
C GLY A 84 8.07 -12.27 -12.84
N PHE A 85 7.67 -11.39 -11.91
CA PHE A 85 8.35 -10.11 -11.64
C PHE A 85 8.86 -9.98 -10.19
N TYR A 86 9.01 -11.09 -9.47
CA TYR A 86 9.50 -11.04 -8.09
C TYR A 86 10.92 -10.46 -8.02
N GLY A 87 11.06 -9.39 -7.25
CA GLY A 87 12.30 -8.60 -7.15
C GLY A 87 12.21 -7.25 -7.86
N GLU A 88 11.25 -7.05 -8.76
CA GLU A 88 11.01 -5.77 -9.42
C GLU A 88 10.19 -4.83 -8.53
N LEU A 89 10.73 -3.64 -8.28
CA LEU A 89 10.11 -2.61 -7.45
C LEU A 89 9.41 -1.55 -8.32
N PRO A 90 8.31 -0.94 -7.83
CA PRO A 90 7.53 0.02 -8.60
C PRO A 90 8.28 1.35 -8.75
N GLN A 91 7.96 2.11 -9.79
CA GLN A 91 8.26 3.56 -9.84
C GLN A 91 7.08 4.40 -9.36
N LEU A 92 5.88 3.80 -9.25
CA LEU A 92 4.67 4.50 -8.83
C LEU A 92 3.88 3.69 -7.81
N ILE A 93 3.59 4.31 -6.67
CA ILE A 93 2.59 3.83 -5.72
C ILE A 93 1.34 4.68 -5.85
N LYS A 94 0.18 4.05 -6.01
CA LYS A 94 -1.13 4.70 -5.98
C LYS A 94 -1.87 4.29 -4.71
N ARG A 95 -2.25 5.25 -3.87
CA ARG A 95 -3.30 5.07 -2.85
C ARG A 95 -4.62 5.42 -3.50
N LYS A 96 -5.48 4.43 -3.70
CA LYS A 96 -6.76 4.61 -4.41
C LYS A 96 -7.89 4.86 -3.42
N ASN A 97 -8.79 5.78 -3.76
CA ASN A 97 -10.03 6.08 -3.02
C ASN A 97 -9.78 6.28 -1.51
N VAL A 98 -8.80 7.10 -1.15
CA VAL A 98 -8.52 7.42 0.25
C VAL A 98 -9.71 8.18 0.82
N GLU A 99 -10.32 7.62 1.88
CA GLU A 99 -11.50 8.16 2.58
C GLU A 99 -11.19 8.61 4.02
N ASN A 100 -9.92 8.62 4.41
CA ASN A 100 -9.51 9.06 5.75
C ASN A 100 -9.60 10.59 5.83
N ASN A 101 -10.58 11.11 6.57
CA ASN A 101 -10.86 12.54 6.66
C ASN A 101 -9.63 13.37 7.08
N GLU A 102 -8.86 12.91 8.08
CA GLU A 102 -7.63 13.60 8.50
C GLU A 102 -6.63 13.75 7.34
N THR A 103 -6.43 12.70 6.54
CA THR A 103 -5.58 12.76 5.35
C THR A 103 -6.14 13.73 4.31
N LEU A 104 -7.45 13.68 4.05
CA LEU A 104 -8.11 14.53 3.05
C LEU A 104 -8.06 16.01 3.45
N ASP A 105 -8.26 16.33 4.73
CA ASP A 105 -8.26 17.69 5.24
C ASP A 105 -6.84 18.27 5.24
N LEU A 106 -5.85 17.55 5.78
CA LEU A 106 -4.47 18.00 5.86
C LEU A 106 -3.83 18.25 4.48
N THR A 107 -4.26 17.51 3.46
CA THR A 107 -3.69 17.62 2.11
C THR A 107 -4.50 18.50 1.17
N LYS A 108 -5.58 19.14 1.64
CA LYS A 108 -6.47 19.94 0.78
C LYS A 108 -5.76 21.19 0.28
N GLY A 109 -5.76 21.38 -1.04
CA GLY A 109 -5.13 22.54 -1.69
C GLY A 109 -3.60 22.57 -1.56
N LYS A 110 -2.97 21.45 -1.18
CA LYS A 110 -1.52 21.32 -1.05
C LYS A 110 -0.94 20.66 -2.29
N GLU A 111 0.22 21.13 -2.74
CA GLU A 111 0.92 20.60 -3.92
C GLU A 111 2.45 20.59 -3.69
N GLY A 112 3.19 19.97 -4.61
CA GLY A 112 4.67 19.95 -4.59
C GLY A 112 5.26 19.40 -3.29
N ASP A 113 6.35 20.02 -2.83
CA ASP A 113 7.07 19.63 -1.62
C ASP A 113 6.22 19.78 -0.35
N GLU A 114 5.29 20.74 -0.33
CA GLU A 114 4.38 20.92 0.80
C GLU A 114 3.47 19.68 0.95
N LEU A 115 2.87 19.22 -0.15
CA LEU A 115 2.06 18.01 -0.16
C LEU A 115 2.90 16.78 0.20
N LEU A 116 4.10 16.66 -0.35
CA LEU A 116 5.03 15.56 -0.06
C LEU A 116 5.29 15.46 1.45
N ASN A 117 5.69 16.57 2.08
CA ASN A 117 6.03 16.62 3.51
C ASN A 117 4.81 16.36 4.38
N ILE A 118 3.69 17.08 4.15
CA ILE A 118 2.47 16.90 4.96
C ILE A 118 1.94 15.47 4.84
N PHE A 119 1.92 14.90 3.63
CA PHE A 119 1.43 13.56 3.40
C PHE A 119 2.20 12.56 4.27
N PHE A 120 3.53 12.52 4.20
CA PHE A 120 4.32 11.51 4.90
C PHE A 120 4.49 11.77 6.41
N GLU A 121 4.56 13.02 6.85
CA GLU A 121 4.84 13.34 8.25
C GLU A 121 3.58 13.40 9.11
N LYS A 122 2.46 13.86 8.54
CA LYS A 122 1.27 14.17 9.33
C LYS A 122 0.18 13.14 9.11
N THR A 123 -0.06 12.71 7.88
CA THR A 123 -1.24 11.87 7.58
C THR A 123 -1.06 10.39 7.98
N PRO A 124 -2.12 9.71 8.45
CA PRO A 124 -2.09 8.27 8.69
C PRO A 124 -1.73 7.46 7.44
N ASN A 125 -2.29 7.83 6.28
CA ASN A 125 -2.07 7.14 5.00
C ASN A 125 -0.62 7.28 4.53
N GLY A 126 0.00 8.46 4.67
CA GLY A 126 1.39 8.67 4.33
C GLY A 126 2.33 7.94 5.27
N LYS A 127 2.11 7.97 6.58
CA LYS A 127 2.90 7.18 7.56
C LYS A 127 2.89 5.68 7.25
N SER A 128 1.71 5.12 6.93
CA SER A 128 1.60 3.73 6.48
C SER A 128 2.35 3.48 5.16
N THR A 129 2.26 4.41 4.20
CA THR A 129 2.96 4.30 2.92
C THR A 129 4.47 4.34 3.11
N LYS A 130 4.97 5.25 3.96
CA LYS A 130 6.38 5.35 4.29
C LYS A 130 6.91 4.04 4.86
N ARG A 131 6.20 3.45 5.83
CA ARG A 131 6.63 2.18 6.43
C ARG A 131 6.69 1.04 5.42
N ILE A 132 5.75 0.99 4.47
CA ILE A 132 5.84 0.05 3.33
C ILE A 132 7.09 0.35 2.51
N MET A 133 7.31 1.60 2.12
CA MET A 133 8.45 1.97 1.28
C MET A 133 9.79 1.65 1.97
N ASP A 134 9.90 1.93 3.26
CA ASP A 134 11.07 1.62 4.08
C ASP A 134 11.38 0.11 4.04
N ASP A 135 10.38 -0.77 4.17
CA ASP A 135 10.56 -2.24 4.06
C ASP A 135 11.10 -2.68 2.69
N PHE A 136 10.82 -1.93 1.64
CA PHE A 136 11.23 -2.22 0.27
C PHE A 136 12.46 -1.42 -0.19
N GLY A 137 13.07 -0.62 0.68
CA GLY A 137 14.20 0.25 0.31
C GLY A 137 13.83 1.28 -0.76
N LEU A 138 12.60 1.82 -0.68
CA LEU A 138 12.07 2.85 -1.57
C LEU A 138 12.06 4.21 -0.87
N ARG A 139 12.27 5.28 -1.64
CA ARG A 139 12.02 6.66 -1.21
C ARG A 139 11.07 7.38 -2.15
N ALA A 140 10.30 8.33 -1.63
CA ALA A 140 9.38 9.13 -2.43
C ALA A 140 10.13 10.31 -3.02
N THR A 141 9.79 10.67 -4.26
CA THR A 141 10.34 11.85 -4.94
C THR A 141 9.27 12.90 -5.20
N ALA A 142 8.01 12.50 -5.31
CA ALA A 142 6.88 13.41 -5.42
C ALA A 142 5.59 12.77 -4.91
N VAL A 143 4.64 13.60 -4.48
CA VAL A 143 3.25 13.20 -4.21
C VAL A 143 2.31 14.11 -5.00
N ARG A 144 1.32 13.52 -5.64
CA ARG A 144 0.24 14.21 -6.35
C ARG A 144 -1.11 13.75 -5.82
N ARG A 145 -1.99 14.68 -5.49
CA ARG A 145 -3.39 14.41 -5.14
C ARG A 145 -4.23 14.42 -6.43
N GLY A 146 -5.02 13.38 -6.64
CA GLY A 146 -6.02 13.33 -7.69
C GLY A 146 -7.26 14.14 -7.33
N THR A 147 -8.12 14.38 -8.32
CA THR A 147 -9.37 15.11 -8.11
C THR A 147 -10.25 14.42 -7.07
N ASP A 148 -10.79 15.25 -6.18
CA ASP A 148 -11.79 14.84 -5.20
C ASP A 148 -13.01 14.23 -5.91
N SER A 149 -13.51 13.13 -5.38
CA SER A 149 -14.66 12.40 -5.90
C SER A 149 -15.55 11.96 -4.76
N TYR A 150 -16.83 11.74 -5.06
CA TYR A 150 -17.76 11.18 -4.08
C TYR A 150 -18.10 9.75 -4.45
N LEU A 151 -17.95 8.83 -3.49
CA LEU A 151 -18.40 7.45 -3.63
C LEU A 151 -19.63 7.23 -2.77
N LYS A 152 -20.49 6.30 -3.22
CA LYS A 152 -21.70 5.90 -2.50
C LYS A 152 -21.60 4.43 -2.10
N ARG A 153 -21.83 4.14 -0.82
CA ARG A 153 -22.11 2.78 -0.33
C ARG A 153 -23.62 2.60 -0.26
N PHE A 154 -24.11 1.37 -0.35
CA PHE A 154 -25.54 1.08 -0.31
C PHE A 154 -26.16 1.67 0.97
N LEU A 155 -27.24 2.46 0.82
CA LEU A 155 -27.96 3.15 1.90
C LEU A 155 -27.12 4.13 2.74
N GLN A 156 -26.02 4.66 2.21
CA GLN A 156 -25.19 5.66 2.89
C GLN A 156 -25.10 6.95 2.08
N GLU A 157 -24.90 8.05 2.79
CA GLU A 157 -24.56 9.34 2.18
C GLU A 157 -23.26 9.21 1.38
N PRO A 158 -23.13 9.96 0.27
CA PRO A 158 -21.88 10.02 -0.46
C PRO A 158 -20.75 10.51 0.45
N PHE A 159 -19.59 9.88 0.38
CA PHE A 159 -18.40 10.28 1.13
C PHE A 159 -17.29 10.68 0.17
N LEU A 160 -16.52 11.68 0.61
CA LEU A 160 -15.40 12.22 -0.14
C LEU A 160 -14.26 11.20 -0.19
N VAL A 161 -13.66 11.06 -1.36
CA VAL A 161 -12.41 10.34 -1.56
C VAL A 161 -11.48 11.11 -2.47
N ALA A 162 -10.18 10.84 -2.32
CA ALA A 162 -9.17 11.26 -3.27
C ALA A 162 -8.17 10.13 -3.56
N ASP A 163 -7.63 10.11 -4.77
CA ASP A 163 -6.47 9.28 -5.10
C ASP A 163 -5.18 10.03 -4.74
N PHE A 164 -4.14 9.31 -4.34
CA PHE A 164 -2.78 9.85 -4.22
C PHE A 164 -1.82 9.03 -5.07
N TYR A 165 -0.95 9.73 -5.80
CA TYR A 165 0.07 9.19 -6.67
C TYR A 165 1.42 9.56 -6.09
N ILE A 166 2.24 8.57 -5.77
CA ILE A 166 3.53 8.73 -5.14
C ILE A 166 4.58 8.19 -6.10
N ASP A 167 5.39 9.09 -6.66
CA ASP A 167 6.55 8.70 -7.46
C ASP A 167 7.65 8.23 -6.51
N VAL A 168 8.24 7.07 -6.81
CA VAL A 168 9.19 6.40 -5.92
C VAL A 168 10.39 5.88 -6.69
N GLU A 169 11.52 5.75 -5.99
CA GLU A 169 12.73 5.15 -6.52
C GLU A 169 13.43 4.29 -5.47
N SER A 170 14.25 3.34 -5.92
CA SER A 170 15.08 2.53 -5.03
C SER A 170 16.25 3.33 -4.46
N VAL A 171 16.44 3.25 -3.15
CA VAL A 171 17.52 3.96 -2.43
C VAL A 171 18.92 3.49 -2.86
N ASN A 172 19.04 2.25 -3.36
CA ASN A 172 20.32 1.65 -3.79
C ASN A 172 20.61 1.81 -5.30
N SER A 173 19.86 2.62 -6.04
CA SER A 173 20.00 2.75 -7.51
C SER A 173 21.24 3.53 -7.98
N LYS A 174 22.04 4.11 -7.07
CA LYS A 174 23.25 4.89 -7.41
C LYS A 174 24.57 4.10 -7.49
N LEU A 175 24.53 2.77 -7.56
CA LEU A 175 25.73 1.95 -7.82
C LEU A 175 25.47 1.00 -8.99
N THR A 176 25.49 1.52 -10.21
CA THR A 176 25.89 0.78 -11.42
C THR A 176 26.00 1.74 -12.60
N THR A 177 27.04 2.59 -12.58
CA THR A 177 27.70 2.94 -13.83
C THR A 177 28.82 1.91 -13.99
N LYS A 178 28.65 1.00 -14.95
CA LYS A 178 29.77 0.27 -15.53
C LYS A 178 30.56 1.21 -16.43
#